data_AF-A0A2W2F870-F1
#
_entry.id   AF-A0A2W2F870-F1
#
_cell.length_a   1.000
_cell.length_b   1.000
_cell.length_c   1.000
_cell.angle_alpha   90.00
_cell.angle_beta   90.00
_cell.angle_gamma   90.00
#
_symmetry.space_group_name_H-M   'P 1'
#
loop_
_entity.id
_entity.type
_entity.pdbx_description
1 polymer ?
#
loop_
_entity_poly.entity_id
_entity_poly.type
_entity_poly.pdbx_seq_one_letter_code
_entity_poly.pdbx_strand_id
1 'polypeptide(L)'
;MTFLPLAEDDGVLIYPESTPALMQELLAAGLVVDTWHPTGECDFVSSRGLVTDTLLQIMVGIASSAGWYALQSMLRRRTGQVSVRATFDDGVQRRRVEVNGEAAAVVEALERLDPFRSEPS
;
A
#
# COMPACT_ATOMS: atom_id res chain seq x y z
N MET A 1 4.87 -8.45 -3.43
CA MET A 1 4.27 -7.47 -2.51
C MET A 1 3.00 -8.07 -1.96
N THR A 2 2.65 -7.78 -0.70
CA THR A 2 1.47 -8.37 -0.06
C THR A 2 0.56 -7.26 0.47
N PHE A 3 -0.70 -7.23 0.07
CA PHE A 3 -1.70 -6.33 0.67
C PHE A 3 -2.11 -6.87 2.04
N LEU A 4 -2.19 -5.98 3.02
CA LEU A 4 -2.58 -6.29 4.39
C LEU A 4 -4.01 -5.75 4.65
N PRO A 5 -4.79 -6.40 5.52
CA PRO A 5 -6.11 -5.92 5.88
C PRO A 5 -6.03 -4.64 6.72
N LEU A 6 -7.04 -3.78 6.61
CA LEU A 6 -7.20 -2.61 7.47
C LEU A 6 -7.53 -3.01 8.90
N ALA A 7 -8.38 -4.04 9.03
CA ALA A 7 -8.93 -4.52 10.28
C ALA A 7 -9.36 -5.99 10.13
N GLU A 8 -9.67 -6.60 11.27
CA GLU A 8 -10.34 -7.89 11.38
C GLU A 8 -11.62 -7.66 12.19
N ASP A 9 -12.75 -8.16 11.69
CA ASP A 9 -14.05 -8.11 12.38
C ASP A 9 -14.66 -9.52 12.38
N ASP A 10 -14.88 -10.07 13.57
CA ASP A 10 -15.38 -11.45 13.80
C ASP A 10 -14.65 -12.54 12.95
N GLY A 11 -13.33 -12.42 12.84
CA GLY A 11 -12.48 -13.34 12.05
C GLY A 11 -12.50 -13.09 10.54
N VAL A 12 -13.22 -12.07 10.07
CA VAL A 12 -13.24 -11.62 8.68
C VAL A 12 -12.25 -10.49 8.48
N LEU A 13 -11.38 -10.63 7.47
CA LEU A 13 -10.38 -9.63 7.15
C LEU A 13 -10.94 -8.58 6.23
N ILE A 14 -10.88 -7.33 6.68
CA ILE A 14 -11.45 -6.18 5.97
C ILE A 14 -10.35 -5.50 5.15
N TYR A 15 -10.52 -5.50 3.83
CA TYR A 15 -9.67 -4.76 2.90
C TYR A 15 -10.41 -3.52 2.36
N PRO A 16 -9.68 -2.46 1.98
CA PRO A 16 -10.28 -1.35 1.27
C PRO A 16 -10.89 -1.81 -0.07
N GLU A 17 -12.05 -1.27 -0.45
CA GLU A 17 -12.72 -1.55 -1.73
C GLU A 17 -11.81 -1.34 -2.96
N SER A 18 -10.85 -0.43 -2.87
CA SER A 18 -9.89 -0.16 -3.95
C SER A 18 -8.84 -1.26 -4.17
N THR A 19 -8.70 -2.21 -3.24
CA THR A 19 -7.63 -3.22 -3.24
C THR A 19 -7.59 -4.09 -4.51
N PRO A 20 -8.71 -4.65 -5.01
CA PRO A 20 -8.67 -5.49 -6.20
C PRO A 20 -8.19 -4.72 -7.44
N ALA A 21 -8.62 -3.46 -7.61
CA ALA A 21 -8.20 -2.62 -8.73
C ALA A 21 -6.70 -2.29 -8.65
N LEU A 22 -6.20 -1.97 -7.45
CA LEU A 22 -4.77 -1.74 -7.22
C LEU A 22 -3.93 -2.98 -7.52
N MET A 23 -4.39 -4.16 -7.10
CA MET A 23 -3.71 -5.42 -7.40
C MET A 23 -3.63 -5.65 -8.91
N GLN A 24 -4.71 -5.40 -9.66
CA GLN A 24 -4.69 -5.51 -11.12
C GLN A 24 -3.70 -4.52 -11.78
N GLU A 25 -3.65 -3.27 -11.32
CA GLU A 25 -2.68 -2.28 -11.81
C GLU A 25 -1.23 -2.76 -11.59
N LEU A 26 -0.93 -3.37 -10.45
CA LEU A 26 0.40 -3.86 -10.12
C LEU A 26 0.75 -5.17 -10.85
N LEU A 27 -0.21 -6.09 -11.02
CA LEU A 27 -0.04 -7.29 -11.85
C LEU A 27 0.25 -6.90 -13.31
N ALA A 28 -0.49 -5.92 -13.85
CA ALA A 28 -0.26 -5.39 -15.18
C ALA A 28 1.13 -4.73 -15.34
N ALA A 29 1.72 -4.23 -14.25
CA ALA A 29 3.10 -3.75 -14.21
C ALA A 29 4.15 -4.87 -14.07
N GLY A 30 3.74 -6.14 -14.09
CA GLY A 30 4.63 -7.30 -14.02
C GLY A 30 5.05 -7.70 -12.61
N LEU A 31 4.36 -7.20 -11.58
CA LEU A 31 4.68 -7.52 -10.19
C LEU A 31 3.93 -8.76 -9.72
N VAL A 32 4.56 -9.51 -8.83
CA VAL A 32 3.87 -10.53 -8.03
C VAL A 32 3.23 -9.83 -6.83
N VAL A 33 1.91 -9.80 -6.81
CA VAL A 33 1.10 -9.25 -5.71
C VAL A 33 0.12 -10.30 -5.20
N ASP A 34 -0.11 -10.29 -3.90
CA ASP A 34 -1.09 -11.16 -3.25
C ASP A 34 -1.72 -10.42 -2.05
N THR A 35 -2.82 -10.94 -1.51
CA THR A 35 -3.32 -10.56 -0.17
C THR A 35 -2.62 -11.39 0.90
N TRP A 36 -2.59 -10.92 2.15
CA TRP A 36 -1.99 -11.71 3.25
C TRP A 36 -2.72 -13.05 3.43
N HIS A 37 -4.03 -13.06 3.17
CA HIS A 37 -4.86 -14.26 3.20
C HIS A 37 -5.43 -14.55 1.82
N PRO A 38 -5.81 -15.81 1.50
CA PRO A 38 -6.41 -16.14 0.22
C PRO A 38 -7.63 -15.24 -0.07
N THR A 39 -7.74 -14.74 -1.30
CA THR A 39 -8.80 -13.79 -1.69
C THR A 39 -10.23 -14.25 -1.38
N GLY A 40 -10.47 -15.57 -1.26
CA GLY A 40 -11.77 -16.15 -0.89
C GLY A 40 -12.17 -16.03 0.58
N GLU A 41 -11.27 -15.52 1.43
CA GLU A 41 -11.45 -15.30 2.87
C GLU A 41 -11.46 -13.79 3.22
N CYS A 42 -11.61 -12.92 2.21
CA CYS A 42 -11.47 -11.47 2.34
C CYS A 42 -12.79 -10.75 2.04
N ASP A 43 -13.19 -9.82 2.90
CA ASP A 43 -14.26 -8.87 2.61
C ASP A 43 -13.67 -7.52 2.19
N PHE A 44 -14.23 -6.95 1.13
CA PHE A 44 -13.86 -5.62 0.63
C PHE A 44 -14.94 -4.63 1.05
N VAL A 45 -14.64 -3.77 2.01
CA VAL A 45 -15.63 -2.88 2.59
C VAL A 45 -15.42 -1.45 2.10
N SER A 46 -16.50 -0.86 1.60
CA SER A 46 -16.59 0.57 1.30
C SER A 46 -16.78 1.35 2.59
N SER A 47 -15.81 2.18 2.97
CA SER A 47 -15.92 3.03 4.16
C SER A 47 -16.88 4.21 3.87
N ARG A 48 -18.20 4.01 3.95
CA ARG A 48 -19.16 5.11 3.99
C ARG A 48 -19.16 5.77 5.38
N GLY A 49 -18.11 6.52 5.67
CA GLY A 49 -18.03 7.47 6.79
C GLY A 49 -17.87 8.89 6.25
N LEU A 50 -18.46 9.88 6.94
CA LEU A 50 -18.57 11.30 6.57
C LEU A 50 -17.24 12.07 6.27
N VAL A 51 -16.08 11.39 6.26
CA VAL A 51 -14.75 11.99 6.02
C VAL A 51 -13.91 11.20 4.98
N THR A 52 -14.42 10.10 4.40
CA THR A 52 -13.60 9.12 3.67
C THR A 52 -13.95 8.91 2.18
N ASP A 53 -14.58 9.88 1.52
CA ASP A 53 -14.99 9.72 0.11
C ASP A 53 -13.82 9.85 -0.90
N THR A 54 -12.58 10.10 -0.46
CA THR A 54 -11.45 10.28 -1.39
C THR A 54 -10.10 9.83 -0.86
N LEU A 55 -10.06 9.16 0.30
CA LEU A 55 -8.80 8.74 0.91
C LEU A 55 -8.47 7.31 0.46
N LEU A 56 -7.55 7.18 -0.49
CA LEU A 56 -7.00 5.87 -0.86
C LEU A 56 -6.17 5.33 0.31
N GLN A 57 -6.61 4.21 0.91
CA GLN A 57 -5.88 3.53 1.98
C GLN A 57 -5.15 2.30 1.43
N ILE A 58 -3.82 2.26 1.59
CA ILE A 58 -3.00 1.13 1.14
C ILE A 58 -2.23 0.61 2.33
N MET A 59 -2.45 -0.66 2.69
CA MET A 59 -1.58 -1.37 3.63
C MET A 59 -0.82 -2.47 2.91
N VAL A 60 0.52 -2.39 2.89
CA VAL A 60 1.35 -3.30 2.08
C VAL A 60 2.60 -3.77 2.82
N GLY A 61 2.89 -5.06 2.74
CA GLY A 61 4.17 -5.69 3.03
C GLY A 61 5.08 -5.65 1.79
N ILE A 62 6.24 -5.01 1.93
CA ILE A 62 7.21 -4.82 0.84
C ILE A 62 8.55 -5.43 1.23
N ALA A 63 8.88 -6.56 0.59
CA ALA A 63 10.14 -7.26 0.78
C ALA A 63 11.14 -7.04 -0.38
N SER A 64 10.80 -6.15 -1.33
CA SER A 64 11.63 -5.89 -2.50
C SER A 64 11.52 -4.45 -3.00
N SER A 65 12.63 -3.96 -3.58
CA SER A 65 12.70 -2.63 -4.20
C SER A 65 11.71 -2.45 -5.35
N ALA A 66 11.46 -3.50 -6.14
CA ALA A 66 10.46 -3.48 -7.20
C ALA A 66 9.05 -3.15 -6.67
N GLY A 67 8.65 -3.74 -5.53
CA GLY A 67 7.37 -3.41 -4.90
C GLY A 67 7.31 -1.97 -4.40
N TRP A 68 8.42 -1.46 -3.85
CA TRP A 68 8.52 -0.08 -3.36
C TRP A 68 8.40 0.95 -4.49
N TYR A 69 9.14 0.77 -5.58
CA TYR A 69 9.11 1.68 -6.72
C TYR A 69 7.81 1.62 -7.50
N ALA A 70 7.17 0.45 -7.53
CA ALA A 70 5.84 0.31 -8.09
C ALA A 70 4.78 1.08 -7.30
N LEU A 71 4.82 1.00 -5.96
CA LEU A 71 3.95 1.79 -5.09
C LEU A 71 4.09 3.29 -5.38
N GLN A 72 5.32 3.79 -5.42
CA GLN A 72 5.57 5.19 -5.77
C GLN A 72 5.03 5.55 -7.17
N SER A 73 5.30 4.71 -8.17
CA SER A 73 4.86 4.94 -9.56
C SER A 73 3.35 4.95 -9.70
N MET A 74 2.66 4.08 -8.96
CA MET A 74 1.20 4.02 -8.89
C MET A 74 0.66 5.30 -8.24
N LEU A 75 1.23 5.73 -7.12
CA LEU A 75 0.81 6.94 -6.41
C LEU A 75 1.06 8.23 -7.21
N ARG A 76 2.14 8.30 -8.01
CA ARG A 76 2.42 9.43 -8.91
C ARG A 76 1.33 9.64 -9.97
N ARG A 77 0.57 8.60 -10.32
CA ARG A 77 -0.55 8.69 -11.27
C ARG A 77 -1.86 9.13 -10.62
N ARG A 78 -1.87 9.27 -9.30
CA ARG A 78 -3.05 9.63 -8.52
C ARG A 78 -3.01 11.10 -8.12
N THR A 79 -4.20 11.65 -7.93
CA THR A 79 -4.42 13.02 -7.44
C THR A 79 -5.33 12.96 -6.22
N GLY A 80 -5.17 13.89 -5.29
CA GLY A 80 -5.97 13.97 -4.08
C GLY A 80 -5.33 13.30 -2.87
N GLN A 81 -6.12 13.18 -1.80
CA GLN A 81 -5.68 12.71 -0.50
C GLN A 81 -5.46 11.19 -0.48
N VAL A 82 -4.33 10.76 0.06
CA VAL A 82 -3.94 9.35 0.17
C VAL A 82 -3.39 9.09 1.57
N SER A 83 -3.70 7.89 2.08
CA SER A 83 -3.10 7.32 3.28
C SER A 83 -2.37 6.03 2.90
N VAL A 84 -1.04 6.03 3.07
CA VAL A 84 -0.20 4.85 2.81
C VAL A 84 0.37 4.36 4.12
N ARG A 85 0.12 3.09 4.42
CA ARG A 85 0.68 2.37 5.55
C ARG A 85 1.54 1.22 5.04
N ALA A 86 2.83 1.46 4.86
CA ALA A 86 3.74 0.45 4.35
C ALA A 86 4.49 -0.24 5.50
N THR A 87 4.59 -1.56 5.42
CA THR A 87 5.49 -2.36 6.25
C THR A 87 6.58 -2.92 5.34
N PHE A 88 7.85 -2.63 5.63
CA PHE A 88 8.97 -3.06 4.82
C PHE A 88 10.09 -3.63 5.69
N ASP A 89 10.97 -4.40 5.09
CA ASP A 89 12.19 -4.91 5.73
C ASP A 89 13.39 -4.13 5.16
N ASP A 90 14.15 -3.48 6.02
CA ASP A 90 15.37 -2.74 5.63
C ASP A 90 16.64 -3.61 5.65
N GLY A 91 16.48 -4.94 5.77
CA GLY A 91 17.56 -5.92 5.87
C GLY A 91 18.08 -6.10 7.30
N VAL A 92 17.67 -5.25 8.24
CA VAL A 92 18.03 -5.32 9.67
C VAL A 92 16.79 -5.56 10.52
N GLN A 93 15.70 -4.85 10.22
CA GLN A 93 14.44 -4.95 10.94
C GLN A 93 13.23 -4.63 10.07
N ARG A 94 12.09 -5.20 10.46
CA ARG A 94 10.80 -4.83 9.89
C ARG A 94 10.36 -3.46 10.42
N ARG A 95 10.15 -2.50 9.53
CA ARG A 95 9.69 -1.15 9.85
C ARG A 95 8.29 -0.93 9.29
N ARG A 96 7.51 -0.12 10.01
CA ARG A 96 6.19 0.33 9.60
C ARG A 96 6.21 1.85 9.48
N VAL A 97 5.70 2.35 8.37
CA VAL A 97 5.54 3.79 8.12
C VAL A 97 4.09 4.06 7.76
N GLU A 98 3.62 5.23 8.18
CA GLU A 98 2.31 5.75 7.80
C GLU A 98 2.48 7.18 7.32
N VAL A 99 1.99 7.45 6.11
CA VAL A 99 2.10 8.76 5.47
C VAL A 99 0.72 9.13 4.94
N ASN A 100 0.25 10.32 5.33
CA ASN A 100 -1.06 10.84 4.98
C ASN A 100 -0.90 12.22 4.35
N GLY A 101 -1.59 12.48 3.24
CA GLY A 101 -1.61 13.79 2.59
C GLY A 101 -1.92 13.72 1.10
N GLU A 102 -1.63 14.79 0.38
CA GLU A 102 -1.73 14.80 -1.09
C GLU A 102 -0.80 13.75 -1.71
N ALA A 103 -1.28 13.08 -2.77
CA ALA A 103 -0.55 11.99 -3.42
C ALA A 103 0.91 12.35 -3.77
N ALA A 104 1.16 13.56 -4.27
CA ALA A 104 2.51 14.04 -4.57
C ALA A 104 3.40 14.14 -3.32
N ALA A 105 2.88 14.69 -2.21
CA ALA A 105 3.60 14.80 -0.95
C ALA A 105 3.85 13.43 -0.32
N VAL A 106 2.90 12.50 -0.46
CA VAL A 106 3.06 11.11 -0.02
C VAL A 106 4.18 10.42 -0.81
N VAL A 107 4.23 10.60 -2.14
CA VAL A 107 5.31 10.06 -2.98
C VAL A 107 6.67 10.59 -2.53
N GLU A 108 6.83 11.90 -2.35
CA GLU A 108 8.08 12.49 -1.88
C GLU A 108 8.53 11.92 -0.53
N ALA A 109 7.59 11.72 0.39
CA ALA A 109 7.89 11.11 1.69
C ALA A 109 8.36 9.66 1.54
N LEU A 110 7.73 8.87 0.67
CA LEU A 110 8.15 7.48 0.39
C LEU A 110 9.51 7.41 -0.31
N GLU A 111 9.85 8.38 -1.17
CA GLU A 111 11.18 8.47 -1.78
C GLU A 111 12.27 8.76 -0.75
N ARG A 112 11.99 9.62 0.23
CA ARG A 112 12.93 9.91 1.35
C ARG A 112 13.09 8.72 2.30
N LEU A 113 12.04 7.93 2.44
CA LEU A 113 12.01 6.74 3.30
C LEU A 113 12.51 5.47 2.59
N ASP A 114 12.97 5.56 1.34
CA ASP A 114 13.32 4.40 0.51
C ASP A 114 14.36 3.50 1.20
N PRO A 115 13.96 2.31 1.70
CA PRO A 115 14.87 1.40 2.40
C PRO A 115 15.82 0.68 1.43
N PHE A 116 15.59 0.79 0.12
CA PHE A 116 16.40 0.16 -0.92
C PHE A 116 17.35 1.14 -1.61
N ARG A 117 17.31 2.43 -1.22
CA ARG A 117 18.23 3.43 -1.75
C ARG A 117 19.62 3.13 -1.21
N SER A 118 20.49 2.61 -2.07
CA SER A 118 21.92 2.52 -1.76
C SER A 118 22.45 3.94 -1.53
N GLU A 119 23.14 4.17 -0.40
CA GLU A 119 23.95 5.39 -0.27
C GLU A 119 24.93 5.45 -1.46
N PRO A 120 25.15 6.63 -2.07
CA PRO A 120 26.21 6.76 -3.05
C PRO A 120 27.54 6.41 -2.37
N SER A 121 28.25 5.46 -2.97
CA SER A 121 29.58 4.99 -2.55
C SER A 121 30.62 6.11 -2.59
#